data_AF-A0A371X4T9-F1
#
_entry.id   AF-A0A371X4T9-F1
#
_cell.length_a   1.000
_cell.length_b   1.000
_cell.length_c   1.000
_cell.angle_alpha   90.00
_cell.angle_beta   90.00
_cell.angle_gamma   90.00
#
_symmetry.space_group_name_H-M   'P 1'
#
loop_
_entity.id
_entity.type
_entity.pdbx_description
1 polymer ?
#
loop_
_entity_poly.entity_id
_entity_poly.type
_entity_poly.pdbx_seq_one_letter_code
_entity_poly.pdbx_strand_id
1 'polypeptide(L)'
;MSTTYTTGASSVDTLDQKAIGEESLAPQTTRIMGPWSYLFAWLGGCVSIGTFTVGSGLVGTLNLLQVVLAIAIGCIVIGIALMINGQAGHKYGIPFMVQARSAFGFTGSRIPALVRSVPAIVWFGFQSWIGAGALNLVSATLFGYDNMVVFFVGFQALQIGLSVLGFHGIKWLENIGSVFIIFSLVYMFFSVIGKYGDEISTNLVNVEGTWGAPFWGATMLFLGIYSTMMLNVSDYSRELRRNVGPLGQVTIYANSILPATLFMGMIGLMVSGATGEVDPIRVFSSAVDNKLLLVVTLLFIAFAQVTTNILNNVVPPAYALMDVFKLKFRTSAVLVGLLAFATFPWELVKDESAAGLNLFIQTYSAFLGPIFAILVVDYFVLRRQTLDLEKLYDENGPYRGVNWAAVIAMAIGVVVALIFSGVSWYASLVPAGLSYVILMRTMPSAKRFAS
;
A
#
# COMPACT_ATOMS: atom_id res chain seq x y z
N MET A 1 39.34 47.05 8.30
CA MET A 1 39.05 45.61 8.28
C MET A 1 37.56 45.44 8.09
N SER A 2 37.12 45.11 6.89
CA SER A 2 35.72 44.82 6.57
C SER A 2 35.53 43.30 6.68
N THR A 3 34.82 42.86 7.70
CA THR A 3 34.40 41.46 7.88
C THR A 3 33.14 41.22 7.08
N THR A 4 33.31 40.60 5.92
CA THR A 4 32.22 40.10 5.07
C THR A 4 31.64 38.85 5.71
N TYR A 5 30.36 38.91 6.09
CA TYR A 5 29.57 37.74 6.46
C TYR A 5 29.23 36.95 5.20
N THR A 6 29.85 35.79 5.02
CA THR A 6 29.44 34.80 4.02
C THR A 6 28.24 34.03 4.54
N THR A 7 27.08 34.27 3.95
CA THR A 7 25.87 33.45 4.08
C THR A 7 26.12 32.07 3.48
N GLY A 8 26.25 31.04 4.33
CA GLY A 8 26.28 29.65 3.89
C GLY A 8 24.89 29.20 3.47
N ALA A 9 24.65 29.12 2.16
CA ALA A 9 23.54 28.36 1.61
C ALA A 9 23.82 26.87 1.86
N SER A 10 22.97 26.22 2.66
CA SER A 10 23.04 24.77 2.85
C SER A 10 22.59 24.07 1.57
N SER A 11 23.53 23.60 0.76
CA SER A 11 23.25 22.71 -0.35
C SER A 11 22.47 21.50 0.16
N VAL A 12 21.38 21.12 -0.50
CA VAL A 12 20.63 19.92 -0.15
C VAL A 12 21.57 18.71 -0.26
N ASP A 13 21.89 18.07 0.86
CA ASP A 13 22.76 16.90 0.88
C ASP A 13 22.20 15.78 0.00
N THR A 14 22.91 15.43 -1.06
CA THR A 14 22.61 14.27 -1.89
C THR A 14 23.49 13.10 -1.47
N LEU A 15 22.89 11.94 -1.18
CA LEU A 15 23.64 10.72 -0.88
C LEU A 15 24.21 10.11 -2.17
N ASP A 16 25.53 10.20 -2.38
CA ASP A 16 26.21 9.65 -3.58
C ASP A 16 26.28 8.12 -3.63
N GLN A 17 26.09 7.44 -2.48
CA GLN A 17 26.01 5.99 -2.40
C GLN A 17 24.91 5.53 -1.43
N LYS A 18 24.10 4.56 -1.86
CA LYS A 18 23.06 3.95 -1.03
C LYS A 18 23.53 2.62 -0.44
N ALA A 19 23.95 2.62 0.82
CA ALA A 19 24.28 1.39 1.56
C ALA A 19 23.01 0.66 2.06
N ILE A 20 23.15 -0.61 2.46
CA ILE A 20 22.05 -1.43 2.97
C ILE A 20 21.47 -0.81 4.24
N GLY A 21 20.15 -0.62 4.28
CA GLY A 21 19.44 -0.09 5.45
C GLY A 21 19.73 1.39 5.78
N GLU A 22 20.43 2.12 4.92
CA GLU A 22 20.73 3.55 5.08
C GLU A 22 19.73 4.40 4.28
N GLU A 23 18.45 4.20 4.53
CA GLU A 23 17.41 5.05 3.94
C GLU A 23 17.41 6.43 4.58
N SER A 24 17.21 7.46 3.77
CA SER A 24 17.12 8.85 4.22
C SER A 24 15.90 9.55 3.64
N LEU A 25 15.54 10.70 4.23
CA LEU A 25 14.51 11.57 3.68
C LEU A 25 15.04 12.51 2.59
N ALA A 26 16.35 12.56 2.36
CA ALA A 26 16.98 13.42 1.37
C ALA A 26 16.65 12.97 -0.06
N PRO A 27 16.82 13.85 -1.08
CA PRO A 27 16.59 13.47 -2.46
C PRO A 27 17.52 12.33 -2.88
N GLN A 28 16.93 11.22 -3.28
CA GLN A 28 17.69 10.06 -3.71
C GLN A 28 18.25 10.28 -5.12
N THR A 29 19.56 10.10 -5.29
CA THR A 29 20.23 10.17 -6.61
C THR A 29 20.56 8.77 -7.13
N THR A 30 21.04 7.88 -6.25
CA THR A 30 21.31 6.47 -6.56
C THR A 30 20.01 5.66 -6.63
N ARG A 31 19.54 5.32 -7.84
CA ARG A 31 18.33 4.51 -8.07
C ARG A 31 18.67 3.02 -8.15
N ILE A 32 18.27 2.23 -7.16
CA ILE A 32 18.64 0.80 -7.11
C ILE A 32 17.65 -0.14 -7.81
N MET A 33 16.41 0.31 -8.07
CA MET A 33 15.37 -0.49 -8.71
C MET A 33 15.38 -0.29 -10.23
N GLY A 34 15.79 -1.33 -10.97
CA GLY A 34 15.52 -1.43 -12.40
C GLY A 34 14.05 -1.76 -12.67
N PRO A 35 13.58 -1.70 -13.92
CA PRO A 35 12.17 -1.93 -14.26
C PRO A 35 11.66 -3.30 -13.80
N TRP A 36 12.46 -4.36 -13.95
CA TRP A 36 12.09 -5.70 -13.49
C TRP A 36 12.03 -5.83 -11.97
N SER A 37 13.03 -5.29 -11.26
CA SER A 37 12.98 -5.31 -9.79
C SER A 37 11.86 -4.48 -9.22
N TYR A 38 11.52 -3.37 -9.88
CA TYR A 38 10.36 -2.57 -9.51
C TYR A 38 9.06 -3.33 -9.76
N LEU A 39 8.93 -4.00 -10.91
CA LEU A 39 7.79 -4.87 -11.22
C LEU A 39 7.62 -5.97 -10.18
N PHE A 40 8.69 -6.68 -9.83
CA PHE A 40 8.64 -7.73 -8.82
C PHE A 40 8.29 -7.19 -7.43
N ALA A 41 8.83 -6.02 -7.04
CA ALA A 41 8.43 -5.39 -5.77
C ALA A 41 6.92 -5.13 -5.73
N TRP A 42 6.34 -4.54 -6.77
CA TRP A 42 4.89 -4.32 -6.81
C TRP A 42 4.10 -5.63 -6.88
N LEU A 43 4.58 -6.64 -7.58
CA LEU A 43 3.91 -7.93 -7.68
C LEU A 43 3.83 -8.61 -6.32
N GLY A 44 4.96 -8.73 -5.61
CA GLY A 44 5.00 -9.33 -4.28
C GLY A 44 4.29 -8.48 -3.22
N GLY A 45 4.28 -7.16 -3.38
CA GLY A 45 3.47 -6.23 -2.58
C GLY A 45 1.96 -6.32 -2.80
N CYS A 46 1.51 -6.90 -3.92
CA CYS A 46 0.09 -7.03 -4.26
C CYS A 46 -0.50 -8.41 -3.94
N VAL A 47 0.31 -9.35 -3.46
CA VAL A 47 -0.18 -10.66 -2.99
C VAL A 47 -0.68 -10.54 -1.57
N SER A 48 -1.83 -9.87 -1.43
CA SER A 48 -2.41 -9.54 -0.13
C SER A 48 -3.63 -10.38 0.20
N ILE A 49 -3.76 -10.72 1.49
CA ILE A 49 -4.96 -11.36 2.05
C ILE A 49 -6.18 -10.43 1.95
N GLY A 50 -5.97 -9.11 1.96
CA GLY A 50 -7.04 -8.13 1.74
C GLY A 50 -7.72 -8.33 0.38
N THR A 51 -6.94 -8.51 -0.68
CA THR A 51 -7.46 -8.78 -2.04
C THR A 51 -8.25 -10.06 -2.12
N PHE A 52 -7.74 -11.11 -1.49
CA PHE A 52 -8.45 -12.38 -1.37
C PHE A 52 -9.80 -12.22 -0.65
N THR A 53 -9.81 -11.49 0.47
CA THR A 53 -11.01 -11.26 1.29
C THR A 53 -12.07 -10.47 0.52
N VAL A 54 -11.66 -9.48 -0.27
CA VAL A 54 -12.58 -8.76 -1.17
C VAL A 54 -13.18 -9.69 -2.21
N GLY A 55 -12.38 -10.57 -2.83
CA GLY A 55 -12.90 -11.57 -3.76
C GLY A 55 -13.91 -12.53 -3.12
N SER A 56 -13.58 -13.05 -1.94
CA SER A 56 -14.45 -13.91 -1.13
C SER A 56 -15.79 -13.25 -0.79
N GLY A 57 -15.78 -11.97 -0.42
CA GLY A 57 -16.98 -11.21 -0.09
C GLY A 57 -17.93 -10.90 -1.25
N LEU A 58 -17.55 -11.21 -2.50
CA LEU A 58 -18.38 -10.97 -3.69
C LEU A 58 -19.20 -12.20 -4.12
N VAL A 59 -19.04 -13.33 -3.43
CA VAL A 59 -19.84 -14.55 -3.65
C VAL A 59 -21.33 -14.23 -3.57
N GLY A 60 -22.10 -14.72 -4.54
CA GLY A 60 -23.54 -14.49 -4.64
C GLY A 60 -23.95 -13.08 -5.07
N THR A 61 -23.00 -12.15 -5.22
CA THR A 61 -23.28 -10.77 -5.68
C THR A 61 -22.89 -10.58 -7.14
N LEU A 62 -21.68 -11.00 -7.51
CA LEU A 62 -21.14 -10.88 -8.86
C LEU A 62 -20.77 -12.25 -9.42
N ASN A 63 -20.93 -12.42 -10.72
CA ASN A 63 -20.43 -13.60 -11.42
C ASN A 63 -18.93 -13.47 -11.72
N LEU A 64 -18.33 -14.57 -12.16
CA LEU A 64 -16.88 -14.68 -12.40
C LEU A 64 -16.37 -13.59 -13.37
N LEU A 65 -17.08 -13.35 -14.47
CA LEU A 65 -16.71 -12.34 -15.46
C LEU A 65 -16.78 -10.91 -14.89
N GLN A 66 -17.84 -10.61 -14.14
CA GLN A 66 -18.01 -9.31 -13.50
C GLN A 66 -16.89 -9.05 -12.49
N VAL A 67 -16.47 -10.05 -11.72
CA VAL A 67 -15.34 -9.90 -10.78
C VAL A 67 -14.03 -9.65 -11.53
N VAL A 68 -13.74 -10.40 -12.59
CA VAL A 68 -12.55 -10.18 -13.45
C VAL A 68 -12.51 -8.75 -13.99
N LEU A 69 -13.65 -8.26 -14.51
CA LEU A 69 -13.74 -6.90 -15.04
C LEU A 69 -13.64 -5.83 -13.95
N ALA A 70 -14.24 -6.08 -12.79
CA ALA A 70 -14.14 -5.17 -11.64
C ALA A 70 -12.68 -5.04 -11.16
N ILE A 71 -11.95 -6.15 -11.07
CA ILE A 71 -10.52 -6.18 -10.76
C ILE A 71 -9.73 -5.41 -11.83
N ALA A 72 -9.98 -5.67 -13.11
CA ALA A 72 -9.27 -5.02 -14.21
C ALA A 72 -9.45 -3.50 -14.17
N ILE A 73 -10.68 -3.02 -13.98
CA ILE A 73 -10.98 -1.58 -13.88
C ILE A 73 -10.28 -0.98 -12.67
N GLY A 74 -10.42 -1.59 -11.48
CA GLY A 74 -9.78 -1.10 -10.25
C GLY A 74 -8.26 -1.01 -10.39
N CYS A 75 -7.62 -2.05 -10.95
CA CYS A 75 -6.17 -2.11 -11.17
C CYS A 75 -5.67 -1.09 -12.19
N ILE A 76 -6.42 -0.85 -13.28
CA ILE A 76 -6.05 0.16 -14.28
C ILE A 76 -6.12 1.56 -13.68
N VAL A 77 -7.22 1.87 -12.97
CA VAL A 77 -7.41 3.18 -12.35
C VAL A 77 -6.32 3.44 -11.31
N ILE A 78 -6.00 2.47 -10.45
CA ILE A 78 -4.94 2.65 -9.45
C ILE A 78 -3.56 2.75 -10.10
N GLY A 79 -3.28 1.99 -11.17
CA GLY A 79 -2.01 2.09 -11.90
C GLY A 79 -1.76 3.48 -12.49
N ILE A 80 -2.81 4.11 -13.02
CA ILE A 80 -2.76 5.50 -13.49
C ILE A 80 -2.54 6.46 -12.31
N ALA A 81 -3.30 6.30 -11.23
CA ALA A 81 -3.20 7.17 -10.06
C ALA A 81 -1.80 7.09 -9.39
N LEU A 82 -1.23 5.90 -9.31
CA LEU A 82 0.14 5.63 -8.84
C LEU A 82 1.17 6.35 -9.70
N MET A 83 1.04 6.28 -11.03
CA MET A 83 1.92 7.01 -11.93
C MET A 83 1.81 8.52 -11.73
N ILE A 84 0.59 9.06 -11.63
CA ILE A 84 0.36 10.51 -11.49
C ILE A 84 1.00 11.01 -10.19
N ASN A 85 0.66 10.44 -9.05
CA ASN A 85 1.19 10.90 -7.76
C ASN A 85 2.68 10.58 -7.59
N GLY A 86 3.17 9.52 -8.22
CA GLY A 86 4.57 9.09 -8.17
C GLY A 86 5.51 9.93 -9.03
N GLN A 87 5.01 10.81 -9.90
CA GLN A 87 5.85 11.67 -10.75
C GLN A 87 6.81 12.54 -9.93
N ALA A 88 6.36 13.10 -8.81
CA ALA A 88 7.20 13.96 -7.96
C ALA A 88 8.37 13.16 -7.36
N GLY A 89 8.08 12.00 -6.75
CA GLY A 89 9.12 11.11 -6.22
C GLY A 89 10.07 10.60 -7.29
N HIS A 90 9.58 10.29 -8.50
CA HIS A 90 10.41 9.81 -9.58
C HIS A 90 11.35 10.88 -10.14
N LYS A 91 10.82 12.08 -10.39
CA LYS A 91 11.55 13.23 -10.95
C LYS A 91 12.61 13.72 -9.97
N TYR A 92 12.23 13.98 -8.71
CA TYR A 92 13.10 14.64 -7.74
C TYR A 92 13.80 13.69 -6.77
N GLY A 93 13.34 12.44 -6.65
CA GLY A 93 13.89 11.49 -5.68
C GLY A 93 13.46 11.70 -4.24
N ILE A 94 12.40 12.46 -4.01
CA ILE A 94 11.90 12.77 -2.68
C ILE A 94 10.88 11.72 -2.22
N PRO A 95 10.84 11.37 -0.91
CA PRO A 95 9.80 10.51 -0.37
C PRO A 95 8.48 11.25 -0.21
N PHE A 96 7.41 10.50 0.06
CA PHE A 96 6.07 11.01 0.32
C PHE A 96 6.04 12.11 1.38
N MET A 97 6.75 11.90 2.50
CA MET A 97 6.78 12.86 3.61
C MET A 97 7.26 14.25 3.18
N VAL A 98 8.23 14.31 2.26
CA VAL A 98 8.76 15.56 1.73
C VAL A 98 7.84 16.13 0.65
N GLN A 99 7.33 15.29 -0.26
CA GLN A 99 6.35 15.71 -1.28
C GLN A 99 5.12 16.37 -0.62
N ALA A 100 4.60 15.79 0.46
CA ALA A 100 3.41 16.31 1.13
C ALA A 100 3.60 17.70 1.75
N ARG A 101 4.84 18.15 2.00
CA ARG A 101 5.13 19.48 2.58
C ARG A 101 4.71 20.61 1.66
N SER A 102 4.78 20.42 0.34
CA SER A 102 4.37 21.46 -0.62
C SER A 102 2.88 21.78 -0.47
N ALA A 103 2.05 20.78 -0.21
CA ALA A 103 0.61 20.95 -0.06
C ALA A 103 0.20 21.26 1.39
N PHE A 104 0.70 20.52 2.38
CA PHE A 104 0.23 20.58 3.76
C PHE A 104 1.14 21.38 4.71
N GLY A 105 2.39 21.66 4.31
CA GLY A 105 3.43 22.23 5.17
C GLY A 105 4.14 21.21 6.04
N PHE A 106 5.22 21.64 6.73
CA PHE A 106 6.06 20.78 7.57
C PHE A 106 5.31 20.14 8.75
N THR A 107 4.45 20.91 9.42
CA THR A 107 3.65 20.38 10.53
C THR A 107 2.37 19.73 10.00
N GLY A 108 1.77 20.28 8.94
CA GLY A 108 0.53 19.76 8.39
C GLY A 108 0.69 18.42 7.67
N SER A 109 1.85 18.14 7.08
CA SER A 109 2.14 16.85 6.41
C SER A 109 2.08 15.65 7.35
N ARG A 110 2.12 15.88 8.68
CA ARG A 110 1.88 14.85 9.69
C ARG A 110 0.48 14.25 9.61
N ILE A 111 -0.52 15.00 9.14
CA ILE A 111 -1.89 14.51 8.96
C ILE A 111 -1.95 13.38 7.92
N PRO A 112 -1.55 13.60 6.65
CA PRO A 112 -1.54 12.54 5.66
C PRO A 112 -0.55 11.42 6.01
N ALA A 113 0.54 11.73 6.73
CA ALA A 113 1.45 10.72 7.28
C ALA A 113 0.75 9.77 8.26
N LEU A 114 -0.04 10.28 9.20
CA LEU A 114 -0.77 9.47 10.18
C LEU A 114 -1.85 8.62 9.50
N VAL A 115 -2.63 9.23 8.59
CA VAL A 115 -3.64 8.52 7.79
C VAL A 115 -3.02 7.34 7.03
N ARG A 116 -1.77 7.48 6.58
CA ARG A 116 -1.06 6.40 5.90
C ARG A 116 -0.42 5.39 6.86
N SER A 117 0.16 5.86 7.96
CA SER A 117 1.03 5.09 8.85
C SER A 117 0.25 4.20 9.81
N VAL A 118 -0.85 4.71 10.38
CA VAL A 118 -1.64 3.96 11.36
C VAL A 118 -2.24 2.68 10.76
N PRO A 119 -2.90 2.72 9.58
CA PRO A 119 -3.35 1.50 8.92
C PRO A 119 -2.21 0.55 8.58
N ALA A 120 -1.06 1.06 8.14
CA ALA A 120 0.11 0.23 7.84
C ALA A 120 0.57 -0.59 9.05
N ILE A 121 0.64 0.01 10.24
CA ILE A 121 1.05 -0.66 11.47
C ILE A 121 0.04 -1.75 11.87
N VAL A 122 -1.26 -1.48 11.74
CA VAL A 122 -2.33 -2.46 11.99
C VAL A 122 -2.24 -3.63 11.01
N TRP A 123 -2.13 -3.34 9.72
CA TRP A 123 -2.00 -4.35 8.68
C TRP A 123 -0.72 -5.17 8.80
N PHE A 124 0.38 -4.57 9.28
CA PHE A 124 1.60 -5.32 9.58
C PHE A 124 1.32 -6.41 10.62
N GLY A 125 0.73 -6.05 11.76
CA GLY A 125 0.40 -7.01 12.82
C GLY A 125 -0.56 -8.09 12.31
N PHE A 126 -1.64 -7.67 11.65
CA PHE A 126 -2.67 -8.58 11.13
C PHE A 126 -2.08 -9.60 10.15
N GLN A 127 -1.32 -9.16 9.14
CA GLN A 127 -0.70 -10.05 8.16
C GLN A 127 0.39 -10.94 8.78
N SER A 128 1.15 -10.42 9.74
CA SER A 128 2.11 -11.25 10.48
C SER A 128 1.43 -12.39 11.24
N TRP A 129 0.25 -12.16 11.81
CA TRP A 129 -0.53 -13.21 12.49
C TRP A 129 -0.99 -14.30 11.52
N ILE A 130 -1.50 -13.90 10.34
CA ILE A 130 -1.89 -14.86 9.29
C ILE A 130 -0.69 -15.68 8.81
N GLY A 131 0.44 -15.02 8.52
CA GLY A 131 1.66 -15.71 8.08
C GLY A 131 2.21 -16.68 9.14
N ALA A 132 2.15 -16.29 10.42
CA ALA A 132 2.51 -17.15 11.54
C ALA A 132 1.58 -18.36 11.67
N GLY A 133 0.28 -18.19 11.46
CA GLY A 133 -0.69 -19.30 11.43
C GLY A 133 -0.37 -20.32 10.36
N ALA A 134 0.04 -19.87 9.17
CA ALA A 134 0.46 -20.77 8.10
C ALA A 134 1.71 -21.59 8.51
N LEU A 135 2.72 -20.95 9.11
CA LEU A 135 3.92 -21.65 9.61
C LEU A 135 3.60 -22.61 10.77
N ASN A 136 2.70 -22.21 11.66
CA ASN A 136 2.24 -23.06 12.76
C ASN A 136 1.57 -24.33 12.22
N LEU A 137 0.69 -24.19 11.21
CA LEU A 137 0.03 -25.34 10.58
C LEU A 137 1.03 -26.25 9.84
N VAL A 138 2.06 -25.70 9.21
CA VAL A 138 3.17 -26.50 8.65
C VAL A 138 3.84 -27.32 9.76
N SER A 139 4.15 -26.69 10.89
CA SER A 139 4.81 -27.37 12.01
C SER A 139 3.95 -28.48 12.62
N ALA A 140 2.66 -28.20 12.84
CA ALA A 140 1.70 -29.20 13.33
C ALA A 140 1.60 -30.39 12.36
N THR A 141 1.56 -30.12 11.05
CA THR A 141 1.44 -31.14 10.01
C THR A 141 2.69 -32.01 9.86
N LEU A 142 3.88 -31.43 9.99
CA LEU A 142 5.16 -32.13 9.78
C LEU A 142 5.68 -32.80 11.06
N PHE A 143 5.61 -32.10 12.18
CA PHE A 143 6.31 -32.44 13.42
C PHE A 143 5.37 -32.66 14.61
N GLY A 144 4.06 -32.39 14.46
CA GLY A 144 3.09 -32.50 15.55
C GLY A 144 3.25 -31.42 16.62
N TYR A 145 3.95 -30.33 16.33
CA TYR A 145 4.15 -29.21 17.25
C TYR A 145 3.25 -28.03 16.87
N ASP A 146 2.39 -27.61 17.80
CA ASP A 146 1.43 -26.51 17.64
C ASP A 146 1.67 -25.46 18.73
N ASN A 147 2.17 -24.29 18.33
CA ASN A 147 2.37 -23.15 19.22
C ASN A 147 2.35 -21.82 18.44
N MET A 148 1.15 -21.29 18.25
CA MET A 148 0.92 -20.05 17.53
C MET A 148 1.77 -18.87 18.02
N VAL A 149 1.97 -18.74 19.35
CA VAL A 149 2.74 -17.63 19.94
C VAL A 149 4.21 -17.68 19.51
N VAL A 150 4.82 -18.86 19.52
CA VAL A 150 6.21 -19.04 19.10
C VAL A 150 6.39 -18.70 17.63
N PHE A 151 5.50 -19.17 16.76
CA PHE A 151 5.55 -18.85 15.34
C PHE A 151 5.29 -17.37 15.09
N PHE A 152 4.36 -16.74 15.80
CA PHE A 152 4.08 -15.33 15.65
C PHE A 152 5.27 -14.45 16.08
N VAL A 153 5.81 -14.67 17.27
CA VAL A 153 6.97 -13.90 17.76
C VAL A 153 8.19 -14.10 16.85
N GLY A 154 8.48 -15.34 16.45
CA GLY A 154 9.59 -15.65 15.56
C GLY A 154 9.42 -15.03 14.17
N PHE A 155 8.22 -15.12 13.60
CA PHE A 155 7.92 -14.59 12.27
C PHE A 155 7.91 -13.05 12.25
N GLN A 156 7.41 -12.42 13.31
CA GLN A 156 7.48 -10.97 13.47
C GLN A 156 8.94 -10.50 13.62
N ALA A 157 9.75 -11.20 14.42
CA ALA A 157 11.17 -10.88 14.58
C ALA A 157 11.94 -11.01 13.26
N LEU A 158 11.66 -12.05 12.47
CA LEU A 158 12.22 -12.23 11.12
C LEU A 158 11.89 -11.03 10.21
N GLN A 159 10.61 -10.64 10.15
CA GLN A 159 10.17 -9.52 9.32
C GLN A 159 10.81 -8.19 9.76
N ILE A 160 10.96 -7.96 11.07
CA ILE A 160 11.69 -6.80 11.60
C ILE A 160 13.16 -6.83 11.14
N GLY A 161 13.84 -7.96 11.28
CA GLY A 161 15.23 -8.12 10.85
C GLY A 161 15.43 -7.84 9.36
N LEU A 162 14.52 -8.35 8.51
CA LEU A 162 14.55 -8.09 7.07
C LEU A 162 14.21 -6.63 6.73
N SER A 163 13.30 -6.01 7.48
CA SER A 163 12.91 -4.60 7.27
C SER A 163 14.04 -3.60 7.49
N VAL A 164 14.95 -3.92 8.41
CA VAL A 164 16.14 -3.09 8.70
C VAL A 164 17.05 -2.95 7.48
N LEU A 165 16.99 -3.88 6.51
CA LEU A 165 17.79 -3.86 5.29
C LEU A 165 17.31 -2.82 4.26
N GLY A 166 16.15 -2.20 4.46
CA GLY A 166 15.59 -1.18 3.59
C GLY A 166 15.33 -1.67 2.17
N PHE A 167 15.44 -0.77 1.20
CA PHE A 167 15.11 -1.10 -0.19
C PHE A 167 16.07 -2.09 -0.85
N HIS A 168 17.30 -2.25 -0.33
CA HIS A 168 18.20 -3.32 -0.76
C HIS A 168 17.66 -4.70 -0.36
N GLY A 169 17.18 -4.83 0.88
CA GLY A 169 16.53 -6.05 1.36
C GLY A 169 15.25 -6.34 0.59
N ILE A 170 14.39 -5.33 0.41
CA ILE A 170 13.18 -5.43 -0.41
C ILE A 170 13.52 -5.91 -1.82
N LYS A 171 14.46 -5.25 -2.50
CA LYS A 171 14.87 -5.63 -3.87
C LYS A 171 15.29 -7.09 -3.94
N TRP A 172 16.13 -7.54 -3.02
CA TRP A 172 16.61 -8.92 -3.00
C TRP A 172 15.48 -9.91 -2.74
N LEU A 173 14.69 -9.65 -1.69
CA LEU A 173 13.57 -10.49 -1.29
C LEU A 173 12.53 -10.60 -2.41
N GLU A 174 12.16 -9.49 -3.02
CA GLU A 174 11.11 -9.43 -4.04
C GLU A 174 11.54 -10.05 -5.36
N ASN A 175 12.80 -9.86 -5.78
CA ASN A 175 13.31 -10.48 -7.02
C ASN A 175 13.30 -12.01 -6.94
N ILE A 176 13.64 -12.58 -5.79
CA ILE A 176 13.63 -14.04 -5.58
C ILE A 176 12.20 -14.49 -5.32
N GLY A 177 11.51 -13.76 -4.47
CA GLY A 177 10.19 -14.09 -3.97
C GLY A 177 9.09 -14.07 -5.01
N SER A 178 9.10 -13.06 -5.89
CA SER A 178 8.08 -12.92 -6.93
C SER A 178 8.02 -14.10 -7.88
N VAL A 179 9.16 -14.74 -8.16
CA VAL A 179 9.19 -15.96 -9.01
C VAL A 179 8.41 -17.08 -8.33
N PHE A 180 8.70 -17.35 -7.06
CA PHE A 180 8.00 -18.36 -6.28
C PHE A 180 6.49 -18.04 -6.13
N ILE A 181 6.16 -16.77 -5.93
CA ILE A 181 4.79 -16.27 -5.83
C ILE A 181 4.01 -16.53 -7.12
N ILE A 182 4.56 -16.19 -8.28
CA ILE A 182 3.87 -16.39 -9.58
C ILE A 182 3.57 -17.87 -9.79
N PHE A 183 4.54 -18.76 -9.59
CA PHE A 183 4.32 -20.20 -9.73
C PHE A 183 3.27 -20.71 -8.76
N SER A 184 3.30 -20.26 -7.51
CA SER A 184 2.34 -20.67 -6.48
C SER A 184 0.93 -20.19 -6.80
N LEU A 185 0.75 -18.94 -7.23
CA LEU A 185 -0.56 -18.40 -7.62
C LEU A 185 -1.15 -19.12 -8.83
N VAL A 186 -0.34 -19.35 -9.87
CA VAL A 186 -0.77 -20.08 -11.07
C VAL A 186 -1.16 -21.52 -10.71
N TYR A 187 -0.33 -22.20 -9.93
CA TYR A 187 -0.61 -23.55 -9.46
C TYR A 187 -1.92 -23.60 -8.66
N MET A 188 -2.07 -22.72 -7.66
CA MET A 188 -3.27 -22.67 -6.83
C MET A 188 -4.53 -22.39 -7.64
N PHE A 189 -4.46 -21.48 -8.61
CA PHE A 189 -5.58 -21.17 -9.50
C PHE A 189 -6.06 -22.41 -10.27
N PHE A 190 -5.14 -23.17 -10.87
CA PHE A 190 -5.50 -24.42 -11.56
C PHE A 190 -5.93 -25.53 -10.60
N SER A 191 -5.35 -25.61 -9.41
CA SER A 191 -5.76 -26.57 -8.37
C SER A 191 -7.21 -26.35 -7.94
N VAL A 192 -7.58 -25.08 -7.72
CA VAL A 192 -8.96 -24.70 -7.36
C VAL A 192 -9.95 -25.05 -8.47
N ILE A 193 -9.61 -24.75 -9.73
CA ILE A 193 -10.46 -25.11 -10.88
C ILE A 193 -10.60 -26.63 -11.01
N GLY A 194 -9.50 -27.37 -10.85
CA GLY A 194 -9.52 -28.83 -10.95
C GLY A 194 -10.32 -29.50 -9.85
N LYS A 195 -10.32 -28.93 -8.63
CA LYS A 195 -11.00 -29.50 -7.46
C LYS A 195 -12.47 -29.09 -7.35
N TYR A 196 -12.81 -27.85 -7.69
CA TYR A 196 -14.13 -27.27 -7.47
C TYR A 196 -14.82 -26.83 -8.77
N GLY A 197 -14.43 -27.39 -9.92
CA GLY A 197 -14.87 -26.92 -11.23
C GLY A 197 -16.39 -26.92 -11.41
N ASP A 198 -17.07 -27.95 -10.90
CA ASP A 198 -18.53 -28.09 -11.00
C ASP A 198 -19.26 -27.06 -10.12
N GLU A 199 -18.77 -26.87 -8.89
CA GLU A 199 -19.29 -25.86 -7.96
C GLU A 199 -19.03 -24.44 -8.50
N ILE A 200 -17.85 -24.17 -9.05
CA ILE A 200 -17.53 -22.87 -9.67
C ILE A 200 -18.46 -22.60 -10.86
N SER A 201 -18.68 -23.60 -11.72
CA SER A 201 -19.59 -23.47 -12.86
C SER A 201 -20.99 -23.11 -12.40
N THR A 202 -21.51 -23.85 -11.43
CA THR A 202 -22.85 -23.65 -10.87
C THR A 202 -22.99 -22.31 -10.16
N ASN A 203 -22.07 -22.02 -9.24
CA ASN A 203 -22.23 -20.94 -8.27
C ASN A 203 -21.70 -19.59 -8.76
N LEU A 204 -20.80 -19.58 -9.76
CA LEU A 204 -20.08 -18.36 -10.16
C LEU A 204 -20.11 -18.07 -11.66
N VAL A 205 -20.29 -19.09 -12.52
CA VAL A 205 -20.36 -18.89 -13.98
C VAL A 205 -21.81 -18.73 -14.45
N ASN A 206 -22.70 -19.62 -14.00
CA ASN A 206 -24.10 -19.68 -14.46
C ASN A 206 -25.05 -18.73 -13.69
N VAL A 207 -24.51 -17.86 -12.84
CA VAL A 207 -25.27 -16.85 -12.11
C VAL A 207 -25.27 -15.52 -12.86
N GLU A 208 -26.42 -14.82 -12.88
CA GLU A 208 -26.54 -13.55 -13.62
C GLU A 208 -25.67 -12.42 -13.04
N GLY A 209 -25.49 -12.41 -11.71
CA GLY A 209 -24.82 -11.33 -10.99
C GLY A 209 -25.49 -9.97 -11.23
N THR A 210 -24.72 -8.89 -11.25
CA THR A 210 -25.27 -7.54 -11.53
C THR A 210 -24.23 -6.60 -12.14
N TRP A 211 -24.70 -5.66 -12.97
CA TRP A 211 -23.91 -4.53 -13.49
C TRP A 211 -24.24 -3.20 -12.79
N GLY A 212 -25.12 -3.25 -11.78
CA GLY A 212 -25.59 -2.08 -11.04
C GLY A 212 -24.60 -1.59 -9.99
N ALA A 213 -25.14 -0.97 -8.93
CA ALA A 213 -24.33 -0.44 -7.84
C ALA A 213 -23.32 -1.44 -7.23
N PRO A 214 -23.64 -2.75 -7.05
CA PRO A 214 -22.67 -3.69 -6.49
C PRO A 214 -21.44 -3.93 -7.38
N PHE A 215 -21.57 -3.87 -8.71
CA PHE A 215 -20.44 -3.98 -9.63
C PHE A 215 -19.47 -2.81 -9.47
N TRP A 216 -20.00 -1.58 -9.44
CA TRP A 216 -19.20 -0.38 -9.21
C TRP A 216 -18.66 -0.30 -7.79
N GLY A 217 -19.37 -0.88 -6.81
CA GLY A 217 -18.86 -1.10 -5.47
C GLY A 217 -17.64 -2.01 -5.46
N ALA A 218 -17.67 -3.12 -6.22
CA ALA A 218 -16.54 -4.03 -6.32
C ALA A 218 -15.31 -3.40 -6.98
N THR A 219 -15.48 -2.61 -8.04
CA THR A 219 -14.36 -1.89 -8.68
C THR A 219 -13.68 -0.95 -7.68
N MET A 220 -14.49 -0.32 -6.82
CA MET A 220 -14.04 0.54 -5.73
C MET A 220 -13.33 -0.21 -4.61
N LEU A 221 -13.81 -1.39 -4.23
CA LEU A 221 -13.14 -2.24 -3.24
C LEU A 221 -11.74 -2.64 -3.71
N PHE A 222 -11.60 -3.08 -4.97
CA PHE A 222 -10.29 -3.45 -5.53
C PHE A 222 -9.34 -2.26 -5.68
N LEU A 223 -9.87 -1.09 -6.05
CA LEU A 223 -9.09 0.16 -6.02
C LEU A 223 -8.66 0.52 -4.59
N GLY A 224 -9.58 0.39 -3.64
CA GLY A 224 -9.42 0.77 -2.24
C GLY A 224 -8.27 0.04 -1.55
N ILE A 225 -8.04 -1.24 -1.87
CA ILE A 225 -6.95 -2.05 -1.30
C ILE A 225 -5.59 -1.36 -1.47
N TYR A 226 -5.33 -0.79 -2.65
CA TYR A 226 -4.04 -0.19 -3.00
C TYR A 226 -4.02 1.34 -2.88
N SER A 227 -5.14 1.95 -2.50
CA SER A 227 -5.27 3.40 -2.38
C SER A 227 -4.32 4.00 -1.33
N THR A 228 -3.96 3.24 -0.30
CA THR A 228 -2.95 3.66 0.70
C THR A 228 -1.56 3.77 0.08
N MET A 229 -1.16 2.81 -0.75
CA MET A 229 0.13 2.80 -1.46
C MET A 229 0.23 3.95 -2.46
N MET A 230 -0.89 4.32 -3.06
CA MET A 230 -0.95 5.41 -4.01
C MET A 230 -0.65 6.77 -3.38
N LEU A 231 -1.00 7.01 -2.11
CA LEU A 231 -0.58 8.23 -1.42
C LEU A 231 0.94 8.32 -1.28
N ASN A 232 1.57 7.23 -0.85
CA ASN A 232 2.99 7.21 -0.54
C ASN A 232 3.88 6.66 -1.66
N VAL A 233 3.37 6.59 -2.88
CA VAL A 233 4.05 6.00 -4.04
C VAL A 233 5.43 6.60 -4.31
N SER A 234 5.64 7.86 -3.93
CA SER A 234 6.94 8.54 -4.03
C SER A 234 8.05 7.88 -3.20
N ASP A 235 7.71 7.13 -2.15
CA ASP A 235 8.68 6.33 -1.39
C ASP A 235 9.30 5.23 -2.26
N TYR A 236 8.55 4.71 -3.23
CA TYR A 236 9.00 3.66 -4.14
C TYR A 236 9.49 4.23 -5.47
N SER A 237 8.79 5.22 -6.04
CA SER A 237 9.15 5.77 -7.36
C SER A 237 10.49 6.52 -7.35
N ARG A 238 10.93 7.01 -6.17
CA ARG A 238 12.29 7.50 -5.93
C ARG A 238 13.37 6.41 -5.95
N GLU A 239 13.02 5.13 -5.99
CA GLU A 239 14.01 4.06 -6.11
C GLU A 239 14.16 3.56 -7.54
N LEU A 240 13.15 3.86 -8.38
CA LEU A 240 13.09 3.51 -9.79
C LEU A 240 14.09 4.33 -10.63
N ARG A 241 14.82 3.66 -11.52
CA ARG A 241 15.75 4.29 -12.46
C ARG A 241 15.04 5.34 -13.34
N ARG A 242 15.66 6.51 -13.47
CA ARG A 242 15.12 7.70 -14.18
C ARG A 242 14.82 7.49 -15.67
N ASN A 243 15.36 6.44 -16.29
CA ASN A 243 15.10 6.12 -17.68
C ASN A 243 13.69 5.52 -17.92
N VAL A 244 12.95 5.18 -16.85
CA VAL A 244 11.59 4.66 -16.95
C VAL A 244 10.60 5.83 -16.95
N GLY A 245 10.17 6.23 -18.15
CA GLY A 245 9.18 7.30 -18.32
C GLY A 245 7.78 6.93 -17.79
N PRO A 246 6.84 7.90 -17.79
CA PRO A 246 5.49 7.72 -17.23
C PRO A 246 4.73 6.51 -17.80
N LEU A 247 4.77 6.30 -19.12
CA LEU A 247 4.13 5.16 -19.76
C LEU A 247 4.74 3.84 -19.28
N GLY A 248 6.07 3.78 -19.14
CA GLY A 248 6.77 2.62 -18.59
C GLY A 248 6.36 2.32 -17.15
N GLN A 249 6.12 3.35 -16.33
CA GLN A 249 5.61 3.18 -14.96
C GLN A 249 4.19 2.59 -14.96
N VAL A 250 3.28 3.12 -15.78
CA VAL A 250 1.92 2.54 -15.93
C VAL A 250 2.00 1.08 -16.36
N THR A 251 2.85 0.76 -17.34
CA THR A 251 3.06 -0.62 -17.78
C THR A 251 3.56 -1.52 -16.65
N ILE A 252 4.52 -1.05 -15.85
CA ILE A 252 5.01 -1.82 -14.70
C ILE A 252 3.88 -2.03 -13.68
N TYR A 253 3.14 -0.98 -13.30
CA TYR A 253 2.03 -1.11 -12.35
C TYR A 253 0.95 -2.05 -12.88
N ALA A 254 0.54 -1.93 -14.14
CA ALA A 254 -0.45 -2.80 -14.74
C ALA A 254 0.00 -4.27 -14.74
N ASN A 255 1.26 -4.55 -15.12
CA ASN A 255 1.77 -5.93 -15.22
C ASN A 255 2.20 -6.54 -13.87
N SER A 256 2.23 -5.77 -12.79
CA SER A 256 2.52 -6.26 -11.44
C SER A 256 1.24 -6.40 -10.61
N ILE A 257 0.43 -5.34 -10.55
CA ILE A 257 -0.76 -5.26 -9.70
C ILE A 257 -1.86 -6.15 -10.27
N LEU A 258 -2.15 -6.07 -11.57
CA LEU A 258 -3.29 -6.78 -12.16
C LEU A 258 -3.16 -8.31 -12.01
N PRO A 259 -2.05 -8.97 -12.38
CA PRO A 259 -1.96 -10.42 -12.24
C PRO A 259 -2.07 -10.89 -10.79
N ALA A 260 -1.34 -10.25 -9.87
CA ALA A 260 -1.40 -10.58 -8.45
C ALA A 260 -2.82 -10.43 -7.88
N THR A 261 -3.48 -9.32 -8.22
CA THR A 261 -4.83 -9.01 -7.74
C THR A 261 -5.87 -9.96 -8.33
N LEU A 262 -5.73 -10.27 -9.62
CA LEU A 262 -6.60 -11.20 -10.32
C LEU A 262 -6.52 -12.59 -9.69
N PHE A 263 -5.32 -13.15 -9.54
CA PHE A 263 -5.19 -14.47 -8.92
C PHE A 263 -5.71 -14.48 -7.49
N MET A 264 -5.33 -13.52 -6.65
CA MET A 264 -5.77 -13.47 -5.25
C MET A 264 -7.28 -13.30 -5.11
N GLY A 265 -7.87 -12.35 -5.83
CA GLY A 265 -9.32 -12.10 -5.78
C GLY A 265 -10.12 -13.27 -6.34
N MET A 266 -9.65 -13.89 -7.42
CA MET A 266 -10.33 -15.03 -8.03
C MET A 266 -10.24 -16.29 -7.18
N ILE A 267 -9.08 -16.59 -6.57
CA ILE A 267 -8.93 -17.71 -5.65
C ILE A 267 -9.88 -17.53 -4.46
N GLY A 268 -9.98 -16.32 -3.90
CA GLY A 268 -10.93 -16.00 -2.83
C GLY A 268 -12.38 -16.24 -3.25
N LEU A 269 -12.79 -15.69 -4.40
CA LEU A 269 -14.14 -15.88 -4.92
C LEU A 269 -14.48 -17.37 -5.15
N MET A 270 -13.57 -18.09 -5.83
CA MET A 270 -13.81 -19.48 -6.25
C MET A 270 -13.90 -20.42 -5.06
N VAL A 271 -12.96 -20.37 -4.11
CA VAL A 271 -12.98 -21.31 -2.99
C VAL A 271 -14.09 -20.97 -2.01
N SER A 272 -14.31 -19.69 -1.69
CA SER A 272 -15.44 -19.32 -0.82
C SER A 272 -16.79 -19.63 -1.47
N GLY A 273 -16.92 -19.44 -2.79
CA GLY A 273 -18.13 -19.82 -3.52
C GLY A 273 -18.37 -21.33 -3.57
N ALA A 274 -17.32 -22.15 -3.54
CA ALA A 274 -17.44 -23.60 -3.55
C ALA A 274 -17.63 -24.21 -2.15
N THR A 275 -17.02 -23.64 -1.12
CA THR A 275 -16.89 -24.26 0.21
C THR A 275 -17.59 -23.50 1.34
N GLY A 276 -17.89 -22.22 1.15
CA GLY A 276 -18.33 -21.31 2.22
C GLY A 276 -17.22 -20.88 3.19
N GLU A 277 -15.99 -21.37 3.01
CA GLU A 277 -14.84 -21.01 3.86
C GLU A 277 -14.27 -19.65 3.45
N VAL A 278 -13.92 -18.83 4.44
CA VAL A 278 -13.42 -17.45 4.25
C VAL A 278 -12.08 -17.22 4.94
N ASP A 279 -11.67 -18.10 5.87
CA ASP A 279 -10.35 -18.05 6.45
C ASP A 279 -9.30 -18.40 5.38
N PRO A 280 -8.31 -17.51 5.12
CA PRO A 280 -7.35 -17.74 4.05
C PRO A 280 -6.51 -19.02 4.24
N ILE A 281 -6.13 -19.36 5.47
CA ILE A 281 -5.30 -20.55 5.70
C ILE A 281 -6.13 -21.80 5.34
N ARG A 282 -7.37 -21.87 5.83
CA ARG A 282 -8.29 -22.97 5.54
C ARG A 282 -8.64 -23.05 4.07
N VAL A 283 -8.98 -21.94 3.42
CA VAL A 283 -9.25 -21.90 1.98
C VAL A 283 -8.10 -22.49 1.18
N PHE A 284 -6.88 -21.99 1.40
CA PHE A 284 -5.72 -22.46 0.65
C PHE A 284 -5.36 -23.91 0.99
N SER A 285 -5.52 -24.34 2.24
CA SER A 285 -5.30 -25.74 2.65
C SER A 285 -6.33 -26.70 2.05
N SER A 286 -7.59 -26.26 1.90
CA SER A 286 -8.67 -27.07 1.35
C SER A 286 -8.50 -27.33 -0.14
N ALA A 287 -7.74 -26.48 -0.85
CA ALA A 287 -7.55 -26.58 -2.29
C ALA A 287 -6.47 -27.60 -2.71
N VAL A 288 -5.84 -28.30 -1.75
CA VAL A 288 -4.75 -29.25 -1.97
C VAL A 288 -4.95 -30.53 -1.17
N ASP A 289 -4.70 -31.69 -1.80
CA ASP A 289 -5.03 -33.01 -1.24
C ASP A 289 -3.82 -33.81 -0.72
N ASN A 290 -2.60 -33.33 -0.95
CA ASN A 290 -1.38 -34.01 -0.51
C ASN A 290 -0.61 -33.17 0.51
N LYS A 291 -0.08 -33.84 1.54
CA LYS A 291 0.76 -33.26 2.59
C LYS A 291 1.88 -32.36 2.07
N LEU A 292 2.59 -32.75 1.01
CA LEU A 292 3.67 -31.94 0.45
C LEU A 292 3.15 -30.62 -0.13
N LEU A 293 2.07 -30.69 -0.90
CA LEU A 293 1.44 -29.53 -1.53
C LEU A 293 0.85 -28.58 -0.48
N LEU A 294 0.21 -29.13 0.55
CA LEU A 294 -0.25 -28.35 1.71
C LEU A 294 0.89 -27.55 2.34
N VAL A 295 2.02 -28.20 2.62
CA VAL A 295 3.18 -27.53 3.21
C VAL A 295 3.71 -26.43 2.28
N VAL A 296 3.85 -26.70 0.98
CA VAL A 296 4.32 -25.71 0.00
C VAL A 296 3.37 -24.50 -0.06
N THR A 297 2.06 -24.73 -0.11
CA THR A 297 1.05 -23.67 -0.13
C THR A 297 1.08 -22.81 1.14
N LEU A 298 1.21 -23.41 2.31
CA LEU A 298 1.31 -22.67 3.57
C LEU A 298 2.62 -21.87 3.68
N LEU A 299 3.73 -22.43 3.19
CA LEU A 299 4.99 -21.69 3.08
C LEU A 299 4.86 -20.50 2.11
N PHE A 300 4.12 -20.65 1.02
CA PHE A 300 3.77 -19.54 0.14
C PHE A 300 2.97 -18.45 0.85
N ILE A 301 1.94 -18.80 1.63
CA ILE A 301 1.16 -17.81 2.39
C ILE A 301 2.06 -17.02 3.31
N ALA A 302 2.88 -17.71 4.11
CA ALA A 302 3.84 -17.08 5.01
C ALA A 302 4.80 -16.17 4.24
N PHE A 303 5.39 -16.66 3.15
CA PHE A 303 6.33 -15.89 2.34
C PHE A 303 5.68 -14.63 1.73
N ALA A 304 4.45 -14.72 1.22
CA ALA A 304 3.69 -13.60 0.69
C ALA A 304 3.39 -12.51 1.75
N GLN A 305 3.23 -12.89 3.02
CA GLN A 305 3.08 -11.91 4.09
C GLN A 305 4.37 -11.12 4.32
N VAL A 306 5.54 -11.78 4.23
CA VAL A 306 6.85 -11.12 4.38
C VAL A 306 7.06 -10.08 3.29
N THR A 307 6.85 -10.45 2.01
CA THR A 307 7.02 -9.53 0.87
C THR A 307 6.11 -8.32 1.00
N THR A 308 4.81 -8.57 1.22
CA THR A 308 3.80 -7.52 1.35
C THR A 308 4.08 -6.59 2.52
N ASN A 309 4.39 -7.12 3.71
CA ASN A 309 4.55 -6.29 4.90
C ASN A 309 5.77 -5.39 4.82
N ILE A 310 6.92 -5.91 4.40
CA ILE A 310 8.15 -5.14 4.36
C ILE A 310 8.00 -3.97 3.38
N LEU A 311 7.41 -4.21 2.20
CA LEU A 311 7.16 -3.15 1.23
C LEU A 311 6.09 -2.17 1.70
N ASN A 312 4.89 -2.66 2.02
CA ASN A 312 3.69 -1.82 2.12
C ASN A 312 3.47 -1.24 3.51
N ASN A 313 3.87 -1.98 4.55
CA ASN A 313 3.46 -1.72 5.91
C ASN A 313 4.59 -1.22 6.80
N VAL A 314 5.86 -1.40 6.38
CA VAL A 314 7.00 -0.89 7.15
C VAL A 314 7.53 0.44 6.64
N VAL A 315 7.78 0.57 5.33
CA VAL A 315 8.39 1.77 4.74
C VAL A 315 7.65 3.07 5.08
N PRO A 316 6.33 3.21 4.84
CA PRO A 316 5.62 4.46 5.10
C PRO A 316 5.67 4.93 6.56
N PRO A 317 5.30 4.11 7.58
CA PRO A 317 5.41 4.55 8.96
C PRO A 317 6.87 4.74 9.40
N ALA A 318 7.83 3.99 8.85
CA ALA A 318 9.24 4.21 9.16
C ALA A 318 9.69 5.61 8.72
N TYR A 319 9.32 6.04 7.51
CA TYR A 319 9.62 7.39 7.02
C TYR A 319 8.87 8.48 7.79
N ALA A 320 7.63 8.23 8.22
CA ALA A 320 6.92 9.14 9.11
C ALA A 320 7.64 9.31 10.46
N LEU A 321 8.14 8.23 11.06
CA LEU A 321 8.92 8.29 12.29
C LEU A 321 10.27 9.03 12.10
N MET A 322 10.94 8.80 10.97
CA MET A 322 12.16 9.54 10.61
C MET A 322 11.89 11.04 10.50
N ASP A 323 10.76 11.43 9.91
CA ASP A 323 10.42 12.85 9.70
C ASP A 323 10.05 13.56 11.00
N VAL A 324 9.19 12.92 11.80
CA VAL A 324 8.61 13.51 13.02
C VAL A 324 9.57 13.47 14.19
N PHE A 325 10.23 12.33 14.40
CA PHE A 325 11.09 12.09 15.56
C PHE A 325 12.58 12.13 15.23
N LYS A 326 12.95 12.41 13.97
CA LYS A 326 14.34 12.50 13.49
C LYS A 326 15.15 11.22 13.77
N LEU A 327 14.47 10.08 13.76
CA LEU A 327 15.08 8.76 13.96
C LEU A 327 15.78 8.27 12.69
N LYS A 328 16.72 7.33 12.85
CA LYS A 328 17.32 6.60 11.72
C LYS A 328 16.34 5.56 11.18
N PHE A 329 16.40 5.26 9.89
CA PHE A 329 15.51 4.28 9.25
C PHE A 329 15.48 2.93 9.98
N ARG A 330 16.65 2.37 10.31
CA ARG A 330 16.75 1.07 11.00
C ARG A 330 16.00 1.07 12.34
N THR A 331 16.18 2.13 13.12
CA THR A 331 15.47 2.32 14.40
C THR A 331 13.97 2.45 14.17
N SER A 332 13.56 3.24 13.18
CA SER A 332 12.15 3.40 12.81
C SER A 332 11.52 2.08 12.37
N ALA A 333 12.21 1.28 11.53
CA ALA A 333 11.73 -0.02 11.07
C ALA A 333 11.51 -1.01 12.23
N VAL A 334 12.42 -1.05 13.21
CA VAL A 334 12.27 -1.85 14.43
C VAL A 334 11.06 -1.37 15.24
N LEU A 335 10.93 -0.06 15.47
CA LEU A 335 9.80 0.50 16.21
C LEU A 335 8.46 0.21 15.53
N VAL A 336 8.39 0.29 14.20
CA VAL A 336 7.18 -0.05 13.45
C VAL A 336 6.76 -1.50 13.70
N GLY A 337 7.71 -2.44 13.69
CA GLY A 337 7.38 -3.84 13.99
C GLY A 337 6.98 -4.10 15.44
N LEU A 338 7.55 -3.36 16.40
CA LEU A 338 7.11 -3.42 17.79
C LEU A 338 5.70 -2.81 17.98
N LEU A 339 5.41 -1.71 17.28
CA LEU A 339 4.07 -1.10 17.26
C LEU A 339 3.05 -2.03 16.61
N ALA A 340 3.45 -2.78 15.58
CA ALA A 340 2.61 -3.79 14.93
C ALA A 340 2.24 -4.93 15.88
N PHE A 341 3.14 -5.31 16.80
CA PHE A 341 2.81 -6.25 17.87
C PHE A 341 1.77 -5.65 18.84
N ALA A 342 1.90 -4.35 19.16
CA ALA A 342 1.00 -3.63 20.06
C ALA A 342 -0.41 -3.35 19.48
N THR A 343 -0.70 -3.77 18.24
CA THR A 343 -2.06 -3.68 17.67
C THR A 343 -2.95 -4.86 18.04
N PHE A 344 -2.43 -5.84 18.80
CA PHE A 344 -3.15 -7.03 19.24
C PHE A 344 -3.76 -7.81 18.07
N PRO A 345 -2.96 -8.24 17.08
CA PRO A 345 -3.50 -8.83 15.85
C PRO A 345 -4.30 -10.11 16.07
N TRP A 346 -4.01 -10.87 17.14
CA TRP A 346 -4.80 -12.04 17.54
C TRP A 346 -6.24 -11.73 17.98
N GLU A 347 -6.51 -10.50 18.41
CA GLU A 347 -7.88 -10.03 18.67
C GLU A 347 -8.54 -9.55 17.39
N LEU A 348 -7.79 -8.90 16.50
CA LEU A 348 -8.32 -8.32 15.25
C LEU A 348 -8.78 -9.37 14.24
N VAL A 349 -8.20 -10.57 14.24
CA VAL A 349 -8.56 -11.66 13.32
C VAL A 349 -9.79 -12.46 13.75
N LYS A 350 -10.31 -12.25 14.97
CA LYS A 350 -11.50 -12.96 15.44
C LYS A 350 -12.74 -12.53 14.64
N ASP A 351 -13.66 -13.46 14.42
CA ASP A 351 -14.93 -13.19 13.73
C ASP A 351 -15.72 -12.04 14.40
N GLU A 352 -15.69 -11.98 15.72
CA GLU A 352 -16.30 -10.94 16.55
C GLU A 352 -15.75 -9.53 16.23
N SER A 353 -14.49 -9.45 15.78
CA SER A 353 -13.81 -8.20 15.45
C SER A 353 -14.02 -7.75 14.00
N ALA A 354 -14.61 -8.58 13.14
CA ALA A 354 -14.74 -8.31 11.70
C ALA A 354 -15.50 -7.00 11.42
N ALA A 355 -16.57 -6.72 12.15
CA ALA A 355 -17.32 -5.47 12.02
C ALA A 355 -16.47 -4.24 12.39
N GLY A 356 -15.67 -4.33 13.46
CA GLY A 356 -14.76 -3.27 13.89
C GLY A 356 -13.63 -3.03 12.88
N LEU A 357 -13.05 -4.11 12.34
CA LEU A 357 -12.03 -4.02 11.29
C LEU A 357 -12.58 -3.36 10.02
N ASN A 358 -13.80 -3.73 9.61
CA ASN A 358 -14.48 -3.09 8.47
C ASN A 358 -14.73 -1.59 8.70
N LEU A 359 -15.18 -1.20 9.91
CA LEU A 359 -15.36 0.21 10.26
C LEU A 359 -14.03 0.97 10.23
N PHE A 360 -12.95 0.37 10.74
CA PHE A 360 -11.61 0.93 10.66
C PHE A 360 -11.18 1.18 9.20
N ILE A 361 -11.35 0.19 8.33
CA ILE A 361 -11.03 0.28 6.90
C ILE A 361 -11.81 1.40 6.22
N GLN A 362 -13.12 1.45 6.42
CA GLN A 362 -13.97 2.50 5.85
C GLN A 362 -13.56 3.88 6.32
N THR A 363 -13.25 4.02 7.61
CA THR A 363 -12.89 5.30 8.22
C THR A 363 -11.62 5.87 7.62
N TYR A 364 -10.51 5.12 7.58
CA TYR A 364 -9.27 5.68 7.02
C TYR A 364 -9.37 5.86 5.49
N SER A 365 -10.13 5.01 4.80
CA SER A 365 -10.30 5.09 3.35
C SER A 365 -10.96 6.40 2.89
N ALA A 366 -11.84 6.98 3.73
CA ALA A 366 -12.49 8.26 3.46
C ALA A 366 -11.50 9.44 3.32
N PHE A 367 -10.29 9.33 3.90
CA PHE A 367 -9.25 10.36 3.81
C PHE A 367 -8.36 10.22 2.58
N LEU A 368 -8.29 9.03 1.96
CA LEU A 368 -7.29 8.73 0.94
C LEU A 368 -7.56 9.48 -0.37
N GLY A 369 -8.81 9.51 -0.83
CA GLY A 369 -9.23 10.26 -2.01
C GLY A 369 -8.95 11.77 -1.90
N PRO A 370 -9.39 12.44 -0.82
CA PRO A 370 -9.12 13.87 -0.61
C PRO A 370 -7.64 14.22 -0.59
N ILE A 371 -6.82 13.46 0.13
CA ILE A 371 -5.37 13.72 0.21
C ILE A 371 -4.73 13.57 -1.16
N PHE A 372 -5.07 12.52 -1.90
CA PHE A 372 -4.58 12.31 -3.25
C PHE A 372 -4.94 13.46 -4.18
N ALA A 373 -6.21 13.89 -4.19
CA ALA A 373 -6.66 15.00 -5.00
C ALA A 373 -5.88 16.29 -4.71
N ILE A 374 -5.63 16.59 -3.43
CA ILE A 374 -4.82 17.74 -3.00
C ILE A 374 -3.39 17.64 -3.53
N LEU A 375 -2.72 16.49 -3.36
CA LEU A 375 -1.34 16.30 -3.84
C LEU A 375 -1.22 16.42 -5.36
N VAL A 376 -2.16 15.85 -6.10
CA VAL A 376 -2.20 15.91 -7.57
C VAL A 376 -2.42 17.34 -8.04
N VAL A 377 -3.42 18.04 -7.49
CA VAL A 377 -3.74 19.41 -7.85
C VAL A 377 -2.60 20.36 -7.47
N ASP A 378 -2.01 20.19 -6.28
CA ASP A 378 -0.85 20.98 -5.86
C ASP A 378 0.29 20.86 -6.87
N TYR A 379 0.68 19.63 -7.20
CA TYR A 379 1.83 19.39 -8.06
C TYR A 379 1.56 19.75 -9.53
N PHE A 380 0.46 19.30 -10.13
CA PHE A 380 0.22 19.48 -11.57
C PHE A 380 -0.41 20.82 -11.91
N VAL A 381 -1.34 21.33 -11.09
CA VAL A 381 -2.13 22.53 -11.44
C VAL A 381 -1.50 23.79 -10.86
N LEU A 382 -1.26 23.82 -9.54
CA LEU A 382 -0.72 25.01 -8.89
C LEU A 382 0.76 25.21 -9.20
N ARG A 383 1.54 24.13 -9.12
CA ARG A 383 3.02 24.17 -9.26
C ARG A 383 3.52 23.81 -10.64
N ARG A 384 2.64 23.39 -11.56
CA ARG A 384 2.99 23.04 -12.95
C ARG A 384 4.19 22.08 -13.03
N GLN A 385 4.17 21.05 -12.19
CA GLN A 385 5.18 20.00 -12.06
C GLN A 385 6.59 20.49 -11.69
N THR A 386 6.69 21.67 -11.08
CA THR A 386 7.96 22.29 -10.66
C THR A 386 7.99 22.43 -9.15
N LEU A 387 8.94 21.76 -8.50
CA LEU A 387 9.17 21.85 -7.06
C LEU A 387 10.56 22.39 -6.81
N ASP A 388 10.66 23.31 -5.85
CA ASP A 388 11.91 23.82 -5.33
C ASP A 388 12.34 22.95 -4.14
N LEU A 389 13.42 22.21 -4.31
CA LEU A 389 13.89 21.28 -3.29
C LEU A 389 14.40 22.01 -2.05
N GLU A 390 15.13 23.12 -2.19
CA GLU A 390 15.67 23.85 -1.04
C GLU A 390 14.53 24.26 -0.10
N LYS A 391 13.45 24.82 -0.65
CA LYS A 391 12.25 25.19 0.12
C LYS A 391 11.58 24.01 0.80
N LEU A 392 11.63 22.80 0.22
CA LEU A 392 11.03 21.59 0.80
C LEU A 392 11.82 21.04 2.00
N TYR A 393 13.09 21.42 2.16
CA TYR A 393 13.94 21.03 3.30
C TYR A 393 14.18 22.16 4.31
N ASP A 394 13.85 23.41 3.98
CA ASP A 394 13.90 24.53 4.91
C ASP A 394 12.67 24.59 5.84
N GLU A 395 12.82 24.11 7.07
CA GLU A 395 11.76 24.12 8.11
C GLU A 395 11.26 25.54 8.45
N ASN A 396 12.07 26.58 8.21
CA ASN A 396 11.73 27.98 8.44
C ASN A 396 11.24 28.70 7.17
N GLY A 397 11.28 28.01 6.04
CA GLY A 397 10.94 28.51 4.73
C GLY A 397 9.42 28.65 4.52
N PRO A 398 8.97 28.74 3.26
CA PRO A 398 7.58 29.02 2.93
C PRO A 398 6.59 27.96 3.42
N TYR A 399 7.04 26.71 3.54
CA TYR A 399 6.21 25.58 3.95
C TYR A 399 6.15 25.36 5.47
N ARG A 400 6.69 26.27 6.28
CA ARG A 400 6.67 26.14 7.74
C ARG A 400 5.24 26.01 8.29
N GLY A 401 5.06 25.17 9.30
CA GLY A 401 3.77 25.00 9.99
C GLY A 401 2.72 24.24 9.17
N VAL A 402 1.46 24.67 9.28
CA VAL A 402 0.29 24.01 8.65
C VAL A 402 -0.26 24.89 7.52
N ASN A 403 -0.57 24.26 6.39
CA ASN A 403 -1.39 24.88 5.34
C ASN A 403 -2.87 24.56 5.60
N TRP A 404 -3.59 25.51 6.20
CA TRP A 404 -5.02 25.35 6.49
C TRP A 404 -5.88 25.19 5.23
N ALA A 405 -5.45 25.68 4.06
CA ALA A 405 -6.16 25.45 2.82
C ALA A 405 -6.26 23.95 2.50
N ALA A 406 -5.15 23.21 2.66
CA ALA A 406 -5.13 21.76 2.46
C ALA A 406 -5.96 21.02 3.51
N VAL A 407 -5.87 21.43 4.79
CA VAL A 407 -6.64 20.77 5.87
C VAL A 407 -8.15 20.96 5.69
N ILE A 408 -8.60 22.17 5.35
CA ILE A 408 -10.02 22.46 5.11
C ILE A 408 -10.51 21.73 3.85
N ALA A 409 -9.74 21.76 2.76
CA ALA A 409 -10.09 21.03 1.55
C ALA A 409 -10.18 19.52 1.76
N MET A 410 -9.28 18.96 2.57
CA MET A 410 -9.32 17.56 2.98
C MET A 410 -10.60 17.27 3.78
N ALA A 411 -10.95 18.11 4.74
CA ALA A 411 -12.17 17.95 5.54
C ALA A 411 -13.44 17.99 4.67
N ILE A 412 -13.51 18.91 3.70
CA ILE A 412 -14.61 18.97 2.72
C ILE A 412 -14.70 17.65 1.94
N GLY A 413 -13.55 17.18 1.42
CA GLY A 413 -13.48 15.90 0.70
C GLY A 413 -13.93 14.71 1.56
N VAL A 414 -13.49 14.64 2.82
CA VAL A 414 -13.88 13.58 3.77
C VAL A 414 -15.37 13.63 4.06
N VAL A 415 -15.96 14.80 4.28
CA VAL A 415 -17.41 14.92 4.49
C VAL A 415 -18.17 14.38 3.27
N VAL A 416 -17.74 14.72 2.05
CA VAL A 416 -18.36 14.18 0.83
C VAL A 416 -18.13 12.67 0.70
N ALA A 417 -16.93 12.18 1.02
CA ALA A 417 -16.61 10.75 1.02
C ALA A 417 -17.55 9.96 1.94
N LEU A 418 -17.85 10.49 3.13
CA LEU A 418 -18.73 9.86 4.11
C LEU A 418 -20.20 9.93 3.71
N ILE A 419 -20.66 11.02 3.07
CA ILE A 419 -22.03 11.13 2.54
C ILE A 419 -22.27 10.11 1.43
N PHE A 420 -21.28 9.89 0.55
CA PHE A 420 -21.35 8.95 -0.57
C PHE A 420 -20.45 7.74 -0.35
N SER A 421 -20.56 7.08 0.81
CA SER A 421 -19.64 6.01 1.28
C SER A 421 -19.39 4.90 0.24
N GLY A 422 -20.43 4.46 -0.48
CA GLY A 422 -20.32 3.42 -1.51
C GLY A 422 -19.46 3.80 -2.72
N VAL A 423 -19.26 5.09 -2.98
CA VAL A 423 -18.35 5.62 -4.01
C VAL A 423 -17.42 6.70 -3.44
N SER A 424 -17.10 6.58 -2.16
CA SER A 424 -16.43 7.61 -1.34
C SER A 424 -15.22 8.23 -2.00
N TRP A 425 -14.39 7.37 -2.61
CA TRP A 425 -13.19 7.79 -3.32
C TRP A 425 -13.51 8.74 -4.47
N TYR A 426 -14.31 8.31 -5.46
CA TYR A 426 -14.70 9.12 -6.62
C TYR A 426 -15.41 10.41 -6.21
N ALA A 427 -16.35 10.31 -5.26
CA ALA A 427 -17.15 11.44 -4.81
C ALA A 427 -16.29 12.54 -4.16
N SER A 428 -15.18 12.16 -3.52
CA SER A 428 -14.34 13.09 -2.76
C SER A 428 -13.30 13.85 -3.58
N LEU A 429 -12.88 13.33 -4.74
CA LEU A 429 -11.74 13.88 -5.51
C LEU A 429 -11.97 15.32 -5.95
N VAL A 430 -13.11 15.57 -6.61
CA VAL A 430 -13.43 16.88 -7.19
C VAL A 430 -13.67 17.93 -6.10
N PRO A 431 -14.50 17.69 -5.05
CA PRO A 431 -14.68 18.64 -3.97
C PRO A 431 -13.37 19.00 -3.25
N ALA A 432 -12.52 18.01 -2.94
CA ALA A 432 -11.23 18.25 -2.30
C ALA A 432 -10.28 19.05 -3.20
N GLY A 433 -10.12 18.63 -4.47
CA GLY A 433 -9.24 19.29 -5.41
C GLY A 433 -9.66 20.74 -5.72
N LEU A 434 -10.94 20.96 -6.02
CA LEU A 434 -11.47 22.30 -6.34
C LEU A 434 -11.41 23.24 -5.13
N SER A 435 -11.83 22.78 -3.96
CA SER A 435 -11.76 23.61 -2.74
C SER A 435 -10.32 23.96 -2.39
N TYR A 436 -9.36 23.05 -2.59
CA TYR A 436 -7.94 23.33 -2.40
C TYR A 436 -7.43 24.44 -3.33
N VAL A 437 -7.73 24.37 -4.65
CA VAL A 437 -7.36 25.44 -5.59
C VAL A 437 -7.94 26.79 -5.17
N ILE A 438 -9.21 26.81 -4.81
CA ILE A 438 -9.90 28.04 -4.41
C ILE A 438 -9.24 28.62 -3.17
N LEU A 439 -9.07 27.81 -2.12
CA LEU A 439 -8.48 28.24 -0.85
C LEU A 439 -7.02 28.68 -1.01
N MET A 440 -6.22 28.02 -1.84
CA MET A 440 -4.85 28.44 -2.14
C MET A 440 -4.77 29.83 -2.80
N ARG A 441 -5.81 30.24 -3.52
CA ARG A 441 -5.88 31.55 -4.20
C ARG A 441 -6.52 32.64 -3.33
N THR A 442 -7.49 32.28 -2.48
CA THR A 442 -8.29 33.25 -1.73
C THR A 442 -7.85 33.43 -0.28
N MET A 443 -7.29 32.39 0.35
CA MET A 443 -7.00 32.41 1.78
C MET A 443 -5.66 33.12 2.06
N PRO A 444 -5.64 34.20 2.87
CA PRO A 444 -4.40 34.93 3.16
C PRO A 444 -3.30 34.06 3.80
N SER A 445 -3.67 33.12 4.66
CA SER A 445 -2.73 32.19 5.32
C SER A 445 -2.08 31.20 4.34
N ALA A 446 -2.66 30.98 3.17
CA ALA A 446 -2.13 30.09 2.14
C ALA A 446 -1.08 30.75 1.24
N LYS A 447 -1.01 32.09 1.21
CA LYS A 447 -0.10 32.84 0.31
C LYS A 447 1.36 32.41 0.42
N ARG A 448 1.84 32.10 1.63
CA ARG A 448 3.22 31.63 1.83
C ARG A 448 3.50 30.27 1.16
N PHE A 449 2.49 29.40 1.05
CA PHE A 449 2.64 28.08 0.44
C PHE A 449 2.63 28.13 -1.08
N ALA A 450 2.21 29.25 -1.68
CA ALA A 450 2.15 29.43 -3.13
C ALA A 450 3.50 29.82 -3.77
N SER A 451 4.55 30.02 -2.97
CA SER A 451 5.87 30.48 -3.40
C SER A 451 6.77 29.42 -4.02
#